data_AF-A0A9E2VZC1-F1
#
_entry.id   AF-A0A9E2VZC1-F1
#
_cell.length_a   1.000
_cell.length_b   1.000
_cell.length_c   1.000
_cell.angle_alpha   90.00
_cell.angle_beta   90.00
_cell.angle_gamma   90.00
#
_symmetry.space_group_name_H-M   'P 1'
#
loop_
_entity.id
_entity.type
_entity.pdbx_description
1 polymer ?
#
loop_
_entity_poly.entity_id
_entity_poly.type
_entity_poly.pdbx_seq_one_letter_code
_entity_poly.pdbx_strand_id
1 'polypeptide(L)'
;MGALRRRTTAATQAGETLTHMHQDVDPTRRYCTECLISGDDIPRQILRDHLLALGVDSLVVAGSASRVRVHGHIGQPQQLFDACAELGQVDAMKADDMVLQQRSAECPAQVAVITDSASDLPAELAERFGIHVVPVRVSLDERDYLERLGLTAAEFYRRMAQSAKLPQTSQPPPGDFRRVFEHVLGYQPAGVYVGLSRPLSGTLQSGESAARGQRKPMLCVDSGHVTVGQALLAWRAGELAQAGADAEAIAAELERLRPLTHTLAMARDISHAVRGGRIPRWAAPLVRTQGAAHWW
;
A
#
# COMPACT_ATOMS: atom_id res chain seq x y z
N MET A 1 -70.52 20.09 -19.79
CA MET A 1 -70.43 21.57 -19.67
C MET A 1 -69.83 21.92 -18.31
N GLY A 2 -68.72 22.67 -18.33
CA GLY A 2 -68.20 23.53 -17.24
C GLY A 2 -68.07 22.96 -15.83
N ALA A 3 -66.88 22.63 -15.33
CA ALA A 3 -65.85 23.53 -14.80
C ALA A 3 -65.94 23.71 -13.28
N LEU A 4 -64.92 23.27 -12.54
CA LEU A 4 -64.57 23.91 -11.27
C LEU A 4 -63.05 23.87 -11.01
N ARG A 5 -62.44 25.02 -11.32
CA ARG A 5 -61.36 25.75 -10.63
C ARG A 5 -60.18 24.97 -10.02
N ARG A 6 -59.03 25.15 -10.70
CA ARG A 6 -57.67 25.00 -10.16
C ARG A 6 -57.42 25.99 -9.01
N ARG A 7 -56.80 25.51 -7.92
CA ARG A 7 -56.01 26.32 -6.99
C ARG A 7 -54.57 25.83 -7.04
N THR A 8 -53.67 26.77 -7.26
CA THR A 8 -52.23 26.63 -7.33
C THR A 8 -51.64 26.77 -5.93
N THR A 9 -50.74 25.87 -5.53
CA THR A 9 -49.71 26.16 -4.51
C THR A 9 -48.40 25.50 -4.92
N ALA A 10 -47.34 26.30 -4.82
CA ALA A 10 -45.97 26.08 -5.25
C ALA A 10 -45.37 24.72 -4.90
N ALA A 11 -44.69 24.11 -5.89
CA ALA A 11 -43.71 23.06 -5.67
C ALA A 11 -42.33 23.72 -5.52
N THR A 12 -41.78 23.69 -4.32
CA THR A 12 -40.39 24.05 -4.05
C THR A 12 -39.51 22.87 -4.45
N GLN A 13 -38.53 23.13 -5.32
CA GLN A 13 -37.56 22.17 -5.83
C GLN A 13 -36.76 21.53 -4.68
N ALA A 14 -36.72 20.20 -4.66
CA ALA A 14 -35.80 19.41 -3.86
C ALA A 14 -35.16 18.34 -4.75
N GLY A 15 -33.83 18.34 -4.77
CA GLY A 15 -33.02 17.15 -5.02
C GLY A 15 -32.71 16.82 -6.47
N GLU A 16 -31.69 17.46 -7.04
CA GLU A 16 -30.82 16.78 -7.99
C GLU A 16 -29.61 16.23 -7.23
N THR A 17 -29.78 15.02 -6.68
CA THR A 17 -28.65 14.19 -6.28
C THR A 17 -28.04 13.66 -7.58
N LEU A 18 -26.92 14.24 -7.99
CA LEU A 18 -26.08 13.73 -9.08
C LEU A 18 -25.57 12.33 -8.70
N THR A 19 -26.31 11.30 -9.09
CA THR A 19 -25.84 9.93 -9.13
C THR A 19 -24.85 9.80 -10.29
N HIS A 20 -23.57 10.09 -10.04
CA HIS A 20 -22.51 9.72 -10.97
C HIS A 20 -22.41 8.18 -11.00
N MET A 21 -22.93 7.57 -12.07
CA MET A 21 -22.74 6.16 -12.37
C MET A 21 -21.26 5.94 -12.70
N HIS A 22 -20.59 5.09 -11.91
CA HIS A 22 -19.16 4.81 -12.00
C HIS A 22 -18.81 4.04 -13.28
N GLN A 23 -17.78 4.50 -14.00
CA GLN A 23 -17.11 3.72 -15.04
C GLN A 23 -16.30 2.61 -14.35
N ASP A 24 -16.39 1.38 -14.85
CA ASP A 24 -15.50 0.29 -14.43
C ASP A 24 -14.04 0.75 -14.55
N VAL A 25 -13.26 0.61 -13.47
CA VAL A 25 -11.82 0.89 -13.50
C VAL A 25 -11.17 0.02 -14.58
N ASP A 26 -10.50 0.66 -15.54
CA ASP A 26 -9.72 -0.02 -16.57
C ASP A 26 -8.57 -0.81 -15.90
N PRO A 27 -8.56 -2.16 -15.99
CA PRO A 27 -7.52 -2.97 -15.37
C PRO A 27 -6.11 -2.67 -15.90
N THR A 28 -6.00 -2.12 -17.11
CA THR A 28 -4.71 -1.71 -17.70
C THR A 28 -4.18 -0.40 -17.08
N ARG A 29 -5.02 0.30 -16.31
CA ARG A 29 -4.72 1.57 -15.63
C ARG A 29 -5.18 1.52 -14.16
N ARG A 30 -4.90 0.38 -13.53
CA ARG A 30 -5.34 0.05 -12.17
C ARG A 30 -4.89 1.03 -11.09
N TYR A 31 -3.76 1.71 -11.26
CA TYR A 31 -3.16 2.48 -10.18
C TYR A 31 -3.26 3.98 -10.38
N CYS A 32 -3.86 4.66 -9.40
CA CYS A 32 -3.75 6.10 -9.23
C CYS A 32 -2.37 6.43 -8.63
N THR A 33 -1.50 7.01 -9.47
CA THR A 33 -0.08 7.18 -9.17
C THR A 33 0.23 8.66 -9.02
N GLU A 34 0.88 9.04 -7.91
CA GLU A 34 1.36 10.40 -7.67
C GLU A 34 2.85 10.41 -7.33
N CYS A 35 3.56 11.38 -7.90
CA CYS A 35 4.98 11.59 -7.67
C CYS A 35 5.23 13.07 -7.38
N LEU A 36 5.97 13.35 -6.30
CA LEU A 36 6.50 14.69 -6.05
C LEU A 36 7.98 14.69 -6.43
N ILE A 37 8.36 15.64 -7.28
CA ILE A 37 9.75 15.83 -7.71
C ILE A 37 10.24 17.23 -7.34
N SER A 38 11.51 17.30 -6.95
CA SER A 38 12.26 18.53 -6.72
C SER A 38 13.51 18.58 -7.62
N GLY A 39 13.95 19.79 -7.96
CA GLY A 39 15.09 19.98 -8.86
C GLY A 39 15.24 21.44 -9.29
N ASP A 40 16.14 21.68 -10.22
CA ASP A 40 16.35 23.00 -10.84
C ASP A 40 15.77 22.99 -12.26
N ASP A 41 14.85 23.92 -12.53
CA ASP A 41 14.19 24.12 -13.84
C ASP A 41 13.65 22.84 -14.51
N ILE A 42 12.78 22.12 -13.77
CA ILE A 42 12.20 20.85 -14.22
C ILE A 42 11.41 21.08 -15.54
N PRO A 43 11.77 20.40 -16.64
CA PRO A 43 11.16 20.62 -17.94
C PRO A 43 9.78 19.93 -18.02
N ARG A 44 8.75 20.59 -17.49
CA ARG A 44 7.39 20.05 -17.35
C ARG A 44 6.76 19.55 -18.66
N GLN A 45 7.10 20.16 -19.79
CA GLN A 45 6.58 19.73 -21.10
C GLN A 45 7.21 18.40 -21.53
N ILE A 46 8.53 18.25 -21.40
CA ILE A 46 9.23 16.99 -21.69
C ILE A 46 8.70 15.87 -20.78
N LEU A 47 8.54 16.15 -19.48
CA LEU A 47 7.96 15.22 -18.53
C LEU A 47 6.55 14.77 -18.95
N ARG A 48 5.70 15.72 -19.35
CA ARG A 48 4.34 15.42 -19.82
C ARG A 48 4.36 14.53 -21.05
N ASP A 49 5.18 14.86 -22.05
CA ASP A 49 5.27 14.12 -23.31
C ASP A 49 5.78 12.68 -23.07
N HIS A 50 6.76 12.51 -22.18
CA HIS A 50 7.26 11.19 -21.79
C HIS A 50 6.18 10.36 -21.08
N LEU A 51 5.46 10.94 -20.12
CA LEU A 51 4.39 10.23 -19.40
C LEU A 51 3.22 9.83 -20.30
N LEU A 52 2.85 10.68 -21.26
CA LEU A 52 1.84 10.34 -22.27
C LEU A 52 2.31 9.18 -23.17
N ALA A 53 3.60 9.13 -23.53
CA ALA A 53 4.17 8.03 -24.30
C ALA A 53 4.16 6.69 -23.54
N LEU A 54 4.19 6.72 -22.20
CA LEU A 54 4.01 5.55 -21.33
C LEU A 54 2.55 5.11 -21.18
N GLY A 55 1.61 5.83 -21.80
CA GLY A 55 0.18 5.51 -21.74
C GLY A 55 -0.52 5.95 -20.46
N VAL A 56 0.06 6.91 -19.72
CA VAL A 56 -0.58 7.51 -18.54
C VAL A 56 -1.84 8.26 -18.96
N ASP A 57 -2.96 8.01 -18.29
CA ASP A 57 -4.18 8.81 -18.44
C ASP A 57 -4.39 9.76 -17.26
N SER A 58 -5.39 10.66 -17.38
CA SER A 58 -5.77 11.60 -16.33
C SER A 58 -4.59 12.43 -15.80
N LEU A 59 -3.61 12.67 -16.68
CA LEU A 59 -2.32 13.23 -16.32
C LEU A 59 -2.43 14.69 -15.89
N VAL A 60 -1.99 14.96 -14.67
CA VAL A 60 -1.84 16.29 -14.11
C VAL A 60 -0.37 16.49 -13.74
N VAL A 61 0.23 17.54 -14.30
CA VAL A 61 1.59 18.00 -13.96
C VAL A 61 1.48 19.44 -13.51
N ALA A 62 1.62 19.68 -12.20
CA ALA A 62 1.39 20.99 -11.58
C ALA A 62 2.51 21.34 -10.58
N GLY A 63 2.84 22.62 -10.45
CA GLY A 63 3.88 23.09 -9.52
C GLY A 63 4.74 24.21 -10.10
N SER A 64 5.84 24.51 -9.41
CA SER A 64 6.85 25.50 -9.81
C SER A 64 7.92 24.88 -10.70
N ALA A 65 8.89 25.68 -11.14
CA ALA A 65 10.07 25.20 -11.87
C ALA A 65 10.95 24.28 -11.00
N SER A 66 10.90 24.40 -9.68
CA SER A 66 11.75 23.65 -8.75
C SER A 66 11.05 22.55 -7.98
N ARG A 67 9.71 22.50 -8.05
CA ARG A 67 8.90 21.51 -7.34
C ARG A 67 7.63 21.20 -8.10
N VAL A 68 7.53 19.99 -8.62
CA VAL A 68 6.43 19.55 -9.48
C VAL A 68 5.77 18.33 -8.86
N ARG A 69 4.44 18.34 -8.83
CA ARG A 69 3.61 17.19 -8.50
C ARG A 69 3.01 16.64 -9.78
N VAL A 70 3.24 15.35 -9.99
CA VAL A 70 2.69 14.54 -11.07
C VAL A 70 1.59 13.66 -10.49
N HIS A 71 0.48 13.54 -11.19
CA HIS A 71 -0.59 12.60 -10.91
C HIS A 71 -1.06 12.00 -12.23
N GLY A 72 -1.35 10.71 -12.26
CA GLY A 72 -2.01 10.07 -13.40
C GLY A 72 -2.33 8.61 -13.12
N HIS A 73 -3.09 7.97 -14.00
CA HIS A 73 -3.39 6.54 -13.88
C HIS A 73 -2.56 5.72 -14.85
N ILE A 74 -1.98 4.63 -14.35
CA ILE A 74 -1.10 3.74 -15.11
C ILE A 74 -1.17 2.32 -14.54
N GLY A 75 -0.94 1.30 -15.38
CA GLY A 75 -0.86 -0.09 -14.93
C GLY A 75 0.44 -0.45 -14.21
N GLN A 76 1.52 0.29 -14.47
CA GLN A 76 2.85 0.07 -13.89
C GLN A 76 3.40 1.36 -13.26
N PRO A 77 3.09 1.64 -11.98
CA PRO A 77 3.48 2.88 -11.30
C PRO A 77 4.97 3.20 -11.36
N GLN A 78 5.84 2.19 -11.35
CA GLN A 78 7.28 2.41 -11.41
C GLN A 78 7.72 3.18 -12.65
N GLN A 79 7.09 2.96 -13.81
CA GLN A 79 7.49 3.63 -15.04
C GLN A 79 7.30 5.15 -14.92
N LEU A 80 6.24 5.58 -14.22
CA LEU A 80 6.02 6.98 -13.91
C LEU A 80 7.08 7.51 -12.94
N PHE A 81 7.40 6.77 -11.89
CA PHE A 81 8.43 7.17 -10.93
C PHE A 81 9.83 7.26 -11.56
N ASP A 82 10.17 6.31 -12.43
CA ASP A 82 11.44 6.29 -13.16
C ASP A 82 11.54 7.49 -14.13
N ALA A 83 10.47 7.76 -14.90
CA ALA A 83 10.41 8.94 -15.78
C ALA A 83 10.54 10.27 -15.01
N CYS A 84 9.95 10.33 -13.81
CA CYS A 84 10.11 11.45 -12.90
C CYS A 84 11.56 11.59 -12.38
N ALA A 85 12.20 10.46 -12.01
CA ALA A 85 13.56 10.42 -11.48
C ALA A 85 14.64 10.80 -12.50
N GLU A 86 14.34 10.71 -13.81
CA GLU A 86 15.24 11.18 -14.88
C GLU A 86 15.37 12.71 -14.94
N LEU A 87 14.36 13.44 -14.43
CA LEU A 87 14.26 14.89 -14.58
C LEU A 87 14.38 15.65 -13.25
N GLY A 88 14.49 14.93 -12.13
CA GLY A 88 14.63 15.52 -10.79
C GLY A 88 14.72 14.47 -9.70
N GLN A 89 14.90 14.93 -8.46
CA GLN A 89 14.86 14.09 -7.27
C GLN A 89 13.41 13.76 -6.91
N VAL A 90 13.10 12.47 -6.72
CA VAL A 90 11.78 12.03 -6.25
C VAL A 90 11.71 12.18 -4.73
N ASP A 91 10.85 13.08 -4.27
CA ASP A 91 10.65 13.36 -2.84
C ASP A 91 9.57 12.47 -2.21
N ALA A 92 8.57 12.07 -3.00
CA ALA A 92 7.45 11.25 -2.55
C ALA A 92 6.84 10.45 -3.69
N MET A 93 6.42 9.22 -3.37
CA MET A 93 5.75 8.30 -4.28
C MET A 93 4.46 7.79 -3.63
N LYS A 94 3.43 7.65 -4.45
CA LYS A 94 2.13 7.07 -4.07
C LYS A 94 1.61 6.27 -5.25
N ALA A 95 1.08 5.08 -4.97
CA ALA A 95 0.36 4.28 -5.93
C ALA A 95 -0.81 3.58 -5.22
N ASP A 96 -2.02 3.91 -5.66
CA ASP A 96 -3.27 3.47 -5.07
C ASP A 96 -4.03 2.55 -6.01
N ASP A 97 -4.42 1.39 -5.52
CA ASP A 97 -5.19 0.41 -6.29
C ASP A 97 -6.65 0.88 -6.42
N MET A 98 -6.99 1.43 -7.59
CA MET A 98 -8.33 2.00 -7.83
C MET A 98 -9.40 0.90 -7.85
N VAL A 99 -9.06 -0.33 -8.25
CA VAL A 99 -10.00 -1.46 -8.26
C VAL A 99 -10.40 -1.82 -6.83
N LEU A 100 -9.42 -1.95 -5.92
CA LEU A 100 -9.70 -2.21 -4.50
C LEU A 100 -10.41 -1.03 -3.83
N GLN A 101 -10.04 0.20 -4.19
CA GLN A 101 -10.68 1.40 -3.67
C GLN A 101 -12.16 1.51 -4.08
N GLN A 102 -12.47 1.24 -5.36
CA GLN A 102 -13.84 1.22 -5.88
C GLN A 102 -14.65 0.11 -5.21
N ARG A 103 -14.12 -1.13 -5.15
CA ARG A 103 -14.79 -2.24 -4.45
C ARG A 103 -15.14 -1.90 -3.01
N SER A 104 -14.25 -1.20 -2.30
CA SER A 104 -14.48 -0.80 -0.91
C SER A 104 -15.58 0.24 -0.74
N ALA A 105 -15.82 1.05 -1.78
CA ALA A 105 -16.91 2.02 -1.82
C ALA A 105 -18.25 1.38 -2.18
N GLU A 106 -18.23 0.40 -3.10
CA GLU A 106 -19.43 -0.28 -3.60
C GLU A 106 -19.94 -1.40 -2.68
N CYS A 107 -19.01 -2.09 -2.02
CA CYS A 107 -19.30 -3.21 -1.11
C CYS A 107 -18.83 -2.87 0.32
N PRO A 108 -19.57 -2.01 1.05
CA PRO A 108 -19.29 -1.75 2.45
C PRO A 108 -19.45 -3.04 3.28
N ALA A 109 -18.37 -3.46 3.93
CA ALA A 109 -18.33 -4.49 4.95
C ALA A 109 -18.58 -3.87 6.35
N GLN A 110 -18.56 -4.69 7.40
CA GLN A 110 -18.50 -4.15 8.76
C GLN A 110 -17.08 -3.66 9.12
N VAL A 111 -16.04 -4.22 8.52
CA VAL A 111 -14.65 -3.92 8.88
C VAL A 111 -13.76 -3.91 7.64
N ALA A 112 -12.98 -2.85 7.47
CA ALA A 112 -11.90 -2.82 6.49
C ALA A 112 -10.70 -3.61 7.01
N VAL A 113 -10.06 -4.43 6.17
CA VAL A 113 -8.82 -5.11 6.53
C VAL A 113 -7.66 -4.51 5.75
N ILE A 114 -6.59 -4.18 6.46
CA ILE A 114 -5.37 -3.59 5.92
C ILE A 114 -4.18 -4.43 6.37
N THR A 115 -3.18 -4.58 5.53
CA THR A 115 -1.84 -5.06 5.90
C THR A 115 -0.77 -4.23 5.19
N ASP A 116 0.49 -4.57 5.41
CA ASP A 116 1.62 -3.99 4.68
C ASP A 116 2.23 -5.04 3.73
N SER A 117 3.03 -4.60 2.76
CA SER A 117 3.58 -5.49 1.72
C SER A 117 4.56 -6.53 2.27
N ALA A 118 5.11 -6.34 3.46
CA ALA A 118 5.97 -7.33 4.11
C ALA A 118 5.20 -8.57 4.58
N SER A 119 3.85 -8.56 4.52
CA SER A 119 3.02 -9.75 4.69
C SER A 119 3.23 -10.81 3.62
N ASP A 120 3.76 -10.42 2.47
CA ASP A 120 3.79 -11.22 1.27
C ASP A 120 2.43 -11.72 0.71
N LEU A 121 1.30 -11.16 1.17
CA LEU A 121 -0.05 -11.61 0.78
C LEU A 121 -0.24 -11.62 -0.76
N PRO A 122 -0.61 -12.75 -1.39
CA PRO A 122 -0.91 -12.80 -2.82
C PRO A 122 -1.99 -11.80 -3.23
N ALA A 123 -1.81 -11.14 -4.39
CA ALA A 123 -2.72 -10.12 -4.87
C ALA A 123 -4.15 -10.65 -5.08
N GLU A 124 -4.28 -11.90 -5.52
CA GLU A 124 -5.55 -12.59 -5.73
C GLU A 124 -6.32 -12.78 -4.41
N LEU A 125 -5.60 -13.06 -3.32
CA LEU A 125 -6.21 -13.16 -1.99
C LEU A 125 -6.58 -11.78 -1.47
N ALA A 126 -5.71 -10.78 -1.65
CA ALA A 126 -6.02 -9.40 -1.28
C ALA A 126 -7.29 -8.90 -1.98
N GLU A 127 -7.42 -9.15 -3.30
CA GLU A 127 -8.60 -8.81 -4.07
C GLU A 127 -9.86 -9.57 -3.66
N ARG A 128 -9.74 -10.89 -3.47
CA ARG A 128 -10.87 -11.74 -3.08
C ARG A 128 -11.45 -11.34 -1.74
N PHE A 129 -10.60 -10.97 -0.79
CA PHE A 129 -11.00 -10.63 0.58
C PHE A 129 -11.10 -9.11 0.84
N GLY A 130 -10.85 -8.28 -0.17
CA GLY A 130 -10.90 -6.82 -0.03
C GLY A 130 -9.84 -6.26 0.93
N ILE A 131 -8.68 -6.91 1.02
CA ILE A 131 -7.58 -6.51 1.91
C ILE A 131 -6.72 -5.46 1.22
N HIS A 132 -6.58 -4.30 1.84
CA HIS A 132 -5.71 -3.22 1.36
C HIS A 132 -4.27 -3.45 1.80
N VAL A 133 -3.30 -3.14 0.93
CA VAL A 133 -1.88 -3.33 1.21
C VAL A 133 -1.14 -2.01 1.14
N VAL A 134 -0.48 -1.62 2.24
CA VAL A 134 0.41 -0.46 2.28
C VAL A 134 1.83 -0.88 1.89
N PRO A 135 2.40 -0.36 0.80
CA PRO A 135 3.72 -0.79 0.34
C PRO A 135 4.83 -0.26 1.26
N VAL A 136 5.72 -1.14 1.71
CA VAL A 136 7.02 -0.76 2.29
C VAL A 136 7.95 -0.27 1.18
N ARG A 137 9.03 0.42 1.57
CA ARG A 137 9.96 1.04 0.62
C ARG A 137 11.30 0.32 0.61
N VAL A 138 11.83 0.12 -0.58
CA VAL A 138 13.17 -0.41 -0.82
C VAL A 138 13.98 0.69 -1.49
N SER A 139 15.17 0.97 -0.99
CA SER A 139 16.14 1.87 -1.59
C SER A 139 17.28 1.07 -2.18
N LEU A 140 17.58 1.26 -3.46
CA LEU A 140 18.65 0.60 -4.18
C LEU A 140 19.27 1.58 -5.18
N ASP A 141 20.59 1.75 -5.12
CA ASP A 141 21.34 2.67 -5.98
C ASP A 141 20.78 4.11 -5.97
N GLU A 142 20.49 4.62 -4.76
CA GLU A 142 19.95 5.97 -4.54
C GLU A 142 18.57 6.21 -5.15
N ARG A 143 17.88 5.12 -5.52
CA ARG A 143 16.49 5.14 -5.97
C ARG A 143 15.61 4.42 -4.97
N ASP A 144 14.46 5.02 -4.68
CA ASP A 144 13.43 4.40 -3.87
C ASP A 144 12.39 3.70 -4.74
N TYR A 145 11.91 2.56 -4.26
CA TYR A 145 10.88 1.74 -4.90
C TYR A 145 9.79 1.45 -3.88
N LEU A 146 8.53 1.50 -4.32
CA LEU A 146 7.42 0.91 -3.58
C LEU A 146 7.45 -0.61 -3.81
N GLU A 147 7.55 -1.40 -2.75
CA GLU A 147 7.60 -2.86 -2.89
C GLU A 147 6.33 -3.39 -3.61
N ARG A 148 6.50 -4.39 -4.48
CA ARG A 148 5.45 -5.03 -5.30
C ARG A 148 4.81 -4.19 -6.40
N LEU A 149 4.86 -2.86 -6.30
CA LEU A 149 4.37 -1.93 -7.34
C LEU A 149 5.50 -1.41 -8.22
N GLY A 150 6.68 -1.28 -7.60
CA GLY A 150 7.88 -0.68 -8.15
C GLY A 150 8.90 -1.69 -8.64
N LEU A 151 9.04 -2.79 -7.90
CA LEU A 151 10.17 -3.71 -8.04
C LEU A 151 9.72 -5.15 -7.80
N THR A 152 9.82 -5.98 -8.84
CA THR A 152 9.61 -7.43 -8.69
C THR A 152 10.76 -8.06 -7.93
N ALA A 153 10.54 -9.21 -7.28
CA ALA A 153 11.61 -9.94 -6.61
C ALA A 153 12.76 -10.30 -7.58
N ALA A 154 12.43 -10.72 -8.81
CA ALA A 154 13.43 -11.07 -9.81
C ALA A 154 14.29 -9.86 -10.24
N GLU A 155 13.66 -8.70 -10.46
CA GLU A 155 14.38 -7.45 -10.74
C GLU A 155 15.23 -7.02 -9.54
N PHE A 156 14.70 -7.09 -8.32
CA PHE A 156 15.43 -6.78 -7.10
C PHE A 156 16.73 -7.60 -7.00
N TYR A 157 16.64 -8.92 -7.14
CA TYR A 157 17.83 -9.78 -7.05
C TYR A 157 18.82 -9.54 -8.19
N ARG A 158 18.33 -9.27 -9.41
CA ARG A 158 19.19 -8.89 -10.55
C ARG A 158 19.98 -7.61 -10.25
N ARG A 159 19.31 -6.55 -9.80
CA ARG A 159 19.96 -5.27 -9.47
C ARG A 159 20.87 -5.40 -8.27
N MET A 160 20.44 -6.10 -7.22
CA MET A 160 21.26 -6.34 -6.02
C MET A 160 22.56 -7.08 -6.35
N ALA A 161 22.54 -8.01 -7.31
CA ALA A 161 23.75 -8.71 -7.75
C ALA A 161 24.72 -7.82 -8.55
N GLN A 162 24.22 -6.74 -9.15
CA GLN A 162 24.99 -5.78 -9.95
C GLN A 162 25.44 -4.54 -9.15
N SER A 163 24.75 -4.23 -8.06
CA SER A 163 25.03 -3.06 -7.24
C SER A 163 26.24 -3.26 -6.33
N ALA A 164 27.06 -2.23 -6.21
CA ALA A 164 28.13 -2.15 -5.23
C ALA A 164 27.61 -1.79 -3.82
N LYS A 165 26.39 -1.24 -3.73
CA LYS A 165 25.75 -0.83 -2.47
C LYS A 165 24.71 -1.86 -2.08
N LEU A 166 24.60 -2.15 -0.79
CA LEU A 166 23.52 -3.02 -0.32
C LEU A 166 22.19 -2.29 -0.41
N PRO A 167 21.11 -2.98 -0.82
CA PRO A 167 19.77 -2.44 -0.69
C PRO A 167 19.47 -2.10 0.76
N GLN A 168 18.75 -1.00 0.95
CA GLN A 168 18.21 -0.59 2.24
C GLN A 168 16.68 -0.68 2.19
N THR A 169 16.06 -0.92 3.33
CA THR A 169 14.60 -0.91 3.45
C THR A 169 14.20 0.18 4.43
N SER A 170 13.15 0.93 4.12
CA SER A 170 12.56 1.89 5.04
C SER A 170 11.07 1.59 5.24
N GLN A 171 10.59 1.83 6.45
CA GLN A 171 9.17 1.76 6.75
C GLN A 171 8.37 2.81 5.93
N PRO A 172 7.09 2.55 5.62
CA PRO A 172 6.22 3.58 5.10
C PRO A 172 6.08 4.72 6.13
N PRO A 173 6.09 5.99 5.71
CA PRO A 173 5.76 7.10 6.60
C PRO A 173 4.29 6.99 7.07
N PRO A 174 3.94 7.56 8.24
CA PRO A 174 2.56 7.57 8.73
C PRO A 174 1.54 8.18 7.76
N GLY A 175 1.97 9.08 6.86
CA GLY A 175 1.11 9.65 5.81
C GLY A 175 0.56 8.61 4.84
N ASP A 176 1.34 7.58 4.51
CA ASP A 176 0.93 6.52 3.57
C ASP A 176 -0.18 5.66 4.20
N PHE A 177 -0.04 5.30 5.48
CA PHE A 177 -1.10 4.61 6.23
C PHE A 177 -2.34 5.48 6.40
N ARG A 178 -2.16 6.75 6.79
CA ARG A 178 -3.28 7.67 7.05
C ARG A 178 -4.20 7.77 5.84
N ARG A 179 -3.63 7.90 4.65
CA ARG A 179 -4.37 7.99 3.39
C ARG A 179 -5.20 6.73 3.13
N VAL A 180 -4.62 5.54 3.31
CA VAL A 180 -5.36 4.27 3.15
C VAL A 180 -6.46 4.15 4.19
N PHE A 181 -6.18 4.50 5.45
CA PHE A 181 -7.15 4.47 6.54
C PHE A 181 -8.32 5.43 6.30
N GLU A 182 -8.03 6.67 5.91
CA GLU A 182 -9.06 7.67 5.58
C GLU A 182 -9.95 7.21 4.42
N HIS A 183 -9.36 6.60 3.38
CA HIS A 183 -10.13 6.03 2.26
C HIS A 183 -11.08 4.94 2.74
N VAL A 184 -10.57 3.90 3.40
CA VAL A 184 -11.41 2.76 3.78
C VAL A 184 -12.44 3.15 4.85
N LEU A 185 -12.05 3.97 5.83
CA LEU A 185 -12.98 4.48 6.85
C LEU A 185 -13.95 5.52 6.30
N GLY A 186 -13.77 6.03 5.08
CA GLY A 186 -14.80 6.80 4.39
C GLY A 186 -16.08 5.99 4.19
N TYR A 187 -15.95 4.70 3.91
CA TYR A 187 -17.04 3.80 3.54
C TYR A 187 -17.36 2.77 4.63
N GLN A 188 -16.36 2.35 5.40
CA GLN A 188 -16.45 1.28 6.40
C GLN A 188 -16.62 1.87 7.81
N PRO A 189 -17.34 1.22 8.74
CA PRO A 189 -17.54 1.78 10.08
C PRO A 189 -16.32 1.59 11.00
N ALA A 190 -15.46 0.60 10.73
CA ALA A 190 -14.20 0.36 11.44
C ALA A 190 -13.15 -0.29 10.52
N GLY A 191 -11.91 -0.40 11.00
CA GLY A 191 -10.83 -1.10 10.30
C GLY A 191 -9.90 -1.85 11.25
N VAL A 192 -9.25 -2.89 10.71
CA VAL A 192 -8.19 -3.67 11.36
C VAL A 192 -6.96 -3.66 10.46
N TYR A 193 -5.85 -3.17 11.00
CA TYR A 193 -4.53 -3.24 10.38
C TYR A 193 -3.71 -4.38 10.99
N VAL A 194 -3.37 -5.38 10.19
CA VAL A 194 -2.48 -6.50 10.56
C VAL A 194 -1.05 -6.15 10.10
N GLY A 195 -0.22 -5.69 11.04
CA GLY A 195 1.08 -5.12 10.70
C GLY A 195 2.27 -6.02 10.98
N LEU A 196 3.38 -5.71 10.30
CA LEU A 196 4.69 -6.31 10.50
C LEU A 196 5.16 -6.23 11.96
N SER A 197 5.75 -7.33 12.43
CA SER A 197 6.27 -7.51 13.79
C SER A 197 7.13 -6.34 14.29
N ARG A 198 6.81 -5.80 15.48
CA ARG A 198 7.51 -4.64 16.08
C ARG A 198 9.02 -4.83 16.22
N PRO A 199 9.55 -5.99 16.67
CA PRO A 199 11.00 -6.20 16.74
C PRO A 199 11.72 -6.14 15.39
N LEU A 200 11.01 -6.31 14.27
CA LEU A 200 11.60 -6.33 12.94
C LEU A 200 11.59 -4.95 12.25
N SER A 201 10.63 -4.09 12.57
CA SER A 201 10.39 -2.84 11.85
C SER A 201 9.52 -1.84 12.62
N GLY A 202 9.76 -0.54 12.38
CA GLY A 202 8.87 0.54 12.82
C GLY A 202 7.57 0.68 12.00
N THR A 203 7.31 -0.24 11.06
CA THR A 203 6.13 -0.18 10.17
C THR A 203 4.81 -0.21 10.93
N LEU A 204 4.68 -1.07 11.95
CA LEU A 204 3.49 -1.06 12.81
C LEU A 204 3.33 0.29 13.53
N GLN A 205 4.42 0.87 14.04
CA GLN A 205 4.40 2.18 14.71
C GLN A 205 3.93 3.30 13.77
N SER A 206 4.35 3.28 12.50
CA SER A 206 3.85 4.21 11.49
C SER A 206 2.32 4.09 11.32
N GLY A 207 1.80 2.86 11.24
CA GLY A 207 0.36 2.59 11.18
C GLY A 207 -0.38 3.06 12.44
N GLU A 208 0.11 2.75 13.63
CA GLU A 208 -0.48 3.23 14.89
C GLU A 208 -0.53 4.76 14.98
N SER A 209 0.55 5.42 14.52
CA SER A 209 0.62 6.88 14.48
C SER A 209 -0.43 7.47 13.53
N ALA A 210 -0.73 6.78 12.43
CA ALA A 210 -1.79 7.14 11.50
C ALA A 210 -3.20 6.86 12.05
N ALA A 211 -3.37 5.79 12.84
CA ALA A 211 -4.64 5.40 13.44
C ALA A 211 -5.14 6.40 14.49
N ARG A 212 -4.24 7.02 15.27
CA ARG A 212 -4.59 8.01 16.33
C ARG A 212 -5.38 9.24 15.82
N GLY A 213 -5.27 9.56 14.53
CA GLY A 213 -5.96 10.72 13.94
C GLY A 213 -7.29 10.39 13.27
N GLN A 214 -7.72 9.13 13.27
CA GLN A 214 -8.91 8.69 12.55
C GLN A 214 -10.19 9.00 13.32
N ARG A 215 -11.26 9.34 12.59
CA ARG A 215 -12.59 9.59 13.17
C ARG A 215 -13.34 8.31 13.55
N LYS A 216 -13.02 7.21 12.88
CA LYS A 216 -13.61 5.89 13.08
C LYS A 216 -12.56 4.92 13.64
N PRO A 217 -12.96 3.84 14.34
CA PRO A 217 -12.01 2.89 14.93
C PRO A 217 -11.07 2.27 13.89
N MET A 218 -9.77 2.26 14.21
CA MET A 218 -8.73 1.58 13.45
C MET A 218 -7.85 0.81 14.44
N LEU A 219 -8.03 -0.50 14.51
CA LEU A 219 -7.28 -1.37 15.42
C LEU A 219 -6.00 -1.86 14.74
N CYS A 220 -4.85 -1.54 15.32
CA CYS A 220 -3.56 -2.04 14.84
C CYS A 220 -3.17 -3.31 15.63
N VAL A 221 -3.01 -4.43 14.93
CA VAL A 221 -2.60 -5.72 15.49
C VAL A 221 -1.14 -5.98 15.11
N ASP A 222 -0.29 -6.18 16.11
CA ASP A 222 1.04 -6.71 15.91
C ASP A 222 0.94 -8.18 15.54
N SER A 223 1.23 -8.51 14.29
CA SER A 223 1.17 -9.90 13.82
C SER A 223 2.18 -10.78 14.54
N GLY A 224 3.26 -10.24 15.13
CA GLY A 224 4.38 -11.04 15.63
C GLY A 224 5.18 -11.76 14.53
N HIS A 225 4.77 -11.59 13.27
CA HIS A 225 5.31 -12.29 12.11
C HIS A 225 5.76 -11.30 11.02
N VAL A 226 6.33 -11.89 9.97
CA VAL A 226 6.65 -11.28 8.68
C VAL A 226 6.32 -12.33 7.61
N THR A 227 6.25 -11.93 6.34
CA THR A 227 5.95 -12.80 5.19
C THR A 227 4.71 -13.65 5.46
N VAL A 228 4.68 -14.89 4.97
CA VAL A 228 3.54 -15.82 5.03
C VAL A 228 2.86 -15.91 6.39
N GLY A 229 3.58 -15.78 7.52
CA GLY A 229 2.95 -15.77 8.85
C GLY A 229 2.03 -14.56 9.06
N GLN A 230 2.45 -13.39 8.62
CA GLN A 230 1.63 -12.18 8.62
C GLN A 230 0.50 -12.29 7.58
N ALA A 231 0.76 -12.83 6.38
CA ALA A 231 -0.30 -13.05 5.38
C ALA A 231 -1.41 -13.99 5.88
N LEU A 232 -1.08 -15.06 6.60
CA LEU A 232 -2.09 -15.99 7.14
C LEU A 232 -3.04 -15.26 8.11
N LEU A 233 -2.50 -14.39 8.97
CA LEU A 233 -3.30 -13.59 9.89
C LEU A 233 -4.12 -12.53 9.15
N ALA A 234 -3.53 -11.83 8.17
CA ALA A 234 -4.24 -10.85 7.35
C ALA A 234 -5.38 -11.49 6.52
N TRP A 235 -5.12 -12.66 5.93
CA TRP A 235 -6.12 -13.43 5.20
C TRP A 235 -7.24 -13.86 6.15
N ARG A 236 -6.93 -14.40 7.33
CA ARG A 236 -7.94 -14.77 8.32
C ARG A 236 -8.80 -13.58 8.75
N ALA A 237 -8.21 -12.40 8.91
CA ALA A 237 -8.94 -11.17 9.18
C ALA A 237 -9.93 -10.83 8.06
N GLY A 238 -9.50 -10.97 6.80
CA GLY A 238 -10.35 -10.80 5.62
C GLY A 238 -11.54 -11.76 5.58
N GLU A 239 -11.32 -13.05 5.91
CA GLU A 239 -12.40 -14.04 6.00
C GLU A 239 -13.45 -13.66 7.07
N LEU A 240 -12.98 -13.24 8.25
CA LEU A 240 -13.85 -12.85 9.36
C LEU A 240 -14.63 -11.57 9.04
N ALA A 241 -13.98 -10.60 8.40
CA ALA A 241 -14.63 -9.37 7.94
C ALA A 241 -15.75 -9.66 6.92
N GLN A 242 -15.52 -10.57 5.97
CA GLN A 242 -16.55 -11.03 5.03
C GLN A 242 -17.69 -11.80 5.71
N ALA A 243 -17.38 -12.53 6.79
CA ALA A 243 -18.38 -13.20 7.61
C ALA A 243 -19.16 -12.23 8.54
N GLY A 244 -18.84 -10.94 8.52
CA GLY A 244 -19.53 -9.91 9.29
C GLY A 244 -19.09 -9.80 10.75
N ALA A 245 -17.89 -10.28 11.09
CA ALA A 245 -17.30 -10.04 12.40
C ALA A 245 -16.94 -8.56 12.57
N ASP A 246 -17.07 -8.06 13.81
CA ASP A 246 -16.61 -6.72 14.19
C ASP A 246 -15.09 -6.66 14.40
N ALA A 247 -14.55 -5.44 14.55
CA ALA A 247 -13.11 -5.22 14.58
C ALA A 247 -12.47 -5.85 15.82
N GLU A 248 -13.15 -5.79 16.96
CA GLU A 248 -12.73 -6.36 18.24
C GLU A 248 -12.67 -7.89 18.19
N ALA A 249 -13.68 -8.55 17.62
CA ALA A 249 -13.70 -10.00 17.44
C ALA A 249 -12.59 -10.46 16.49
N ILE A 250 -12.35 -9.72 15.39
CA ILE A 250 -11.23 -9.99 14.49
C ILE A 250 -9.91 -9.88 15.26
N ALA A 251 -9.67 -8.76 15.94
CA ALA A 251 -8.43 -8.54 16.68
C ALA A 251 -8.18 -9.62 17.76
N ALA A 252 -9.23 -10.01 18.50
CA ALA A 252 -9.15 -11.05 19.51
C ALA A 252 -8.80 -12.42 18.90
N GLU A 253 -9.37 -12.77 17.75
CA GLU A 253 -9.05 -14.01 17.06
C GLU A 253 -7.63 -14.02 16.51
N LEU A 254 -7.13 -12.88 15.99
CA LEU A 254 -5.74 -12.77 15.55
C LEU A 254 -4.77 -12.91 16.73
N GLU A 255 -5.06 -12.31 17.87
CA GLU A 255 -4.24 -12.45 19.09
C GLU A 255 -4.19 -13.91 19.55
N ARG A 256 -5.31 -14.64 19.46
CA ARG A 256 -5.38 -16.08 19.77
C ARG A 256 -4.58 -16.93 18.77
N LEU A 257 -4.61 -16.59 17.49
CA LEU A 257 -3.93 -17.33 16.42
C LEU A 257 -2.44 -17.02 16.31
N ARG A 258 -2.00 -15.82 16.74
CA ARG A 258 -0.60 -15.40 16.71
C ARG A 258 0.35 -16.44 17.31
N PRO A 259 0.20 -16.91 18.56
CA PRO A 259 1.12 -17.90 19.12
C PRO A 259 1.05 -19.29 18.47
N LEU A 260 -0.02 -19.58 17.72
CA LEU A 260 -0.22 -20.84 16.98
C LEU A 260 0.32 -20.77 15.54
N THR A 261 0.71 -19.58 15.10
CA THR A 261 1.27 -19.35 13.77
C THR A 261 2.79 -19.50 13.86
N HIS A 262 3.38 -20.27 12.95
CA HIS A 262 4.81 -20.51 12.91
C HIS A 262 5.37 -20.18 11.53
N THR A 263 6.41 -19.35 11.51
CA THR A 263 7.17 -19.03 10.30
C THR A 263 8.57 -19.58 10.46
N LEU A 264 8.95 -20.49 9.56
CA LEU A 264 10.29 -21.06 9.50
C LEU A 264 10.99 -20.53 8.26
N ALA A 265 12.20 -19.99 8.44
CA ALA A 265 13.03 -19.48 7.36
C ALA A 265 14.42 -20.11 7.42
N MET A 266 14.95 -20.44 6.25
CA MET A 266 16.31 -20.93 6.08
C MET A 266 17.02 -20.06 5.05
N ALA A 267 18.23 -19.60 5.39
CA ALA A 267 19.05 -18.79 4.51
C ALA A 267 20.44 -19.42 4.38
N ARG A 268 20.98 -19.41 3.15
CA ARG A 268 22.36 -19.83 2.88
C ARG A 268 23.38 -18.92 3.55
N ASP A 269 23.08 -17.63 3.61
CA ASP A 269 23.91 -16.62 4.24
C ASP A 269 23.05 -15.63 5.02
N ILE A 270 23.34 -15.48 6.32
CA ILE A 270 22.65 -14.55 7.20
C ILE A 270 23.33 -13.17 7.27
N SER A 271 24.41 -12.94 6.51
CA SER A 271 25.18 -11.68 6.55
C SER A 271 24.31 -10.44 6.28
N HIS A 272 23.30 -10.56 5.42
CA HIS A 272 22.35 -9.50 5.10
C HIS A 272 21.47 -9.16 6.31
N ALA A 273 20.90 -10.16 6.97
CA ALA A 273 20.06 -9.96 8.16
C ALA A 273 20.87 -9.41 9.36
N VAL A 274 22.14 -9.82 9.48
CA VAL A 274 23.06 -9.29 10.49
C VAL A 274 23.41 -7.82 10.22
N ARG A 275 23.79 -7.49 8.98
CA ARG A 275 24.11 -6.10 8.58
C ARG A 275 22.89 -5.20 8.69
N GLY A 276 21.70 -5.71 8.36
CA GLY A 276 20.43 -5.02 8.52
C GLY A 276 19.96 -4.90 9.98
N GLY A 277 20.66 -5.50 10.94
CA GLY A 277 20.37 -5.37 12.37
C GLY A 277 19.20 -6.23 12.89
N ARG A 278 18.60 -7.09 12.05
CA ARG A 278 17.47 -7.96 12.43
C ARG A 278 17.94 -9.29 13.03
N ILE A 279 19.19 -9.67 12.79
CA ILE A 279 19.87 -10.75 13.49
C ILE A 279 21.06 -10.15 14.26
N PRO A 280 21.27 -10.50 15.53
CA PRO A 280 22.35 -9.93 16.31
C PRO A 280 23.73 -10.38 15.76
N ARG A 281 24.72 -9.48 15.82
CA ARG A 281 26.06 -9.69 15.22
C ARG A 281 26.78 -10.94 15.74
N TRP A 282 26.51 -11.36 16.97
CA TRP A 282 27.12 -12.56 17.57
C TRP A 282 26.67 -13.87 16.90
N ALA A 283 25.55 -13.89 16.18
CA ALA A 283 25.05 -15.07 15.47
C ALA A 283 25.86 -15.38 14.19
N ALA A 284 26.53 -14.38 13.60
CA ALA A 284 27.30 -14.53 12.37
C ALA A 284 28.41 -15.60 12.45
N PRO A 285 29.30 -15.61 13.47
CA PRO A 285 30.34 -16.64 13.56
C PRO A 285 29.79 -18.05 13.77
N LEU A 286 28.68 -18.22 14.49
CA LEU A 286 28.08 -19.54 14.76
C LEU A 286 27.57 -20.21 13.49
N VAL A 287 26.93 -19.46 12.60
CA VAL A 287 26.47 -19.99 11.30
C VAL A 287 27.65 -20.35 10.38
N ARG A 288 28.76 -19.61 10.47
CA ARG A 288 29.98 -19.90 9.70
C ARG A 288 30.71 -21.14 10.19
N THR A 289 30.78 -21.35 11.51
CA THR A 289 31.53 -22.48 12.11
C THR A 289 30.72 -23.78 12.13
N GLN A 290 29.39 -23.73 12.14
CA GLN A 290 28.52 -24.92 12.14
C GLN A 290 28.21 -25.49 10.74
N GLY A 291 28.83 -24.96 9.67
CA GLY A 291 28.93 -25.69 8.42
C GLY A 291 27.72 -25.62 7.49
N ALA A 292 27.13 -24.45 7.24
CA ALA A 292 26.31 -24.26 6.04
C ALA A 292 27.15 -24.15 4.74
N ALA A 293 28.49 -24.22 4.84
CA ALA A 293 29.42 -24.15 3.72
C ALA A 293 29.77 -25.52 3.09
N HIS A 294 29.27 -26.63 3.65
CA HIS A 294 29.63 -27.99 3.22
C HIS A 294 28.43 -28.89 2.88
N TRP A 295 27.22 -28.37 2.96
CA TRP A 295 26.04 -29.00 2.42
C TRP A 295 25.60 -28.13 1.24
N TRP A 296 25.44 -28.73 0.06
CA TRP A 296 25.23 -28.15 -1.28
C TRP A 296 26.50 -27.83 -2.07
#